data_AF-A0A1M5AUR6-F1
#
_entry.id   AF-A0A1M5AUR6-F1
#
_cell.length_a   1.000
_cell.length_b   1.000
_cell.length_c   1.000
_cell.angle_alpha   90.00
_cell.angle_beta   90.00
_cell.angle_gamma   90.00
#
_symmetry.space_group_name_H-M   'P 1'
#
loop_
_entity.id
_entity.type
_entity.pdbx_description
1 polymer ?
#
loop_
_entity_poly.entity_id
_entity_poly.type
_entity_poly.pdbx_seq_one_letter_code
_entity_poly.pdbx_strand_id
1 'polypeptide(L)'
;MKNIAIMVFSFVHLALFGQTSSEQLKKLFLNLDLKGNFHDVIKGSPLAFEYGISRGVPLHDANGKIFYNDKSNYFANFAENPIIESKIRYGIISIAQQSQEIQSGHFSIHETVCFSSEDAMMKEYYKLTGLFEEFAYRVKTSMILKENDDIKLEDTEILIKTETGKATLHISYHFPDGWQEREEYQLVFIYSNY
;
A
#
# COMPACT_ATOMS: atom_id res chain seq x y z
N MET A 1 37.32 3.62 -21.92
CA MET A 1 36.65 2.33 -21.58
C MET A 1 36.25 2.21 -20.10
N LYS A 2 37.07 2.67 -19.12
CA LYS A 2 36.68 2.64 -17.68
C LYS A 2 35.38 3.40 -17.36
N ASN A 3 35.14 4.58 -17.94
CA ASN A 3 33.93 5.36 -17.65
C ASN A 3 32.65 4.74 -18.23
N ILE A 4 32.74 4.04 -19.36
CA ILE A 4 31.59 3.34 -19.97
C ILE A 4 31.22 2.11 -19.13
N ALA A 5 32.20 1.36 -18.65
CA ALA A 5 31.95 0.21 -17.77
C ALA A 5 31.29 0.62 -16.45
N ILE A 6 31.71 1.74 -15.84
CA ILE A 6 31.08 2.28 -14.62
C ILE A 6 29.65 2.72 -14.91
N MET A 7 29.41 3.39 -16.05
CA MET A 7 28.07 3.86 -16.42
C MET A 7 27.09 2.72 -16.69
N VAL A 8 27.56 1.67 -17.38
CA VAL A 8 26.78 0.44 -17.64
C VAL A 8 26.53 -0.32 -16.34
N PHE A 9 27.52 -0.43 -15.45
CA PHE A 9 27.36 -1.12 -14.17
C PHE A 9 26.35 -0.41 -13.26
N SER A 10 26.40 0.92 -13.19
CA SER A 10 25.42 1.72 -12.45
C SER A 10 24.00 1.55 -13.00
N PHE A 11 23.84 1.53 -14.33
CA PHE A 11 22.53 1.32 -14.96
C PHE A 11 21.95 -0.07 -14.69
N VAL A 12 22.79 -1.12 -14.74
CA VAL A 12 22.36 -2.49 -14.46
C VAL A 12 21.96 -2.66 -13.00
N HIS A 13 22.69 -2.05 -12.05
CA HIS A 13 22.26 -2.04 -10.65
C HIS A 13 20.91 -1.35 -10.47
N LEU A 14 20.72 -0.14 -11.02
CA LEU A 14 19.44 0.57 -10.93
C LEU A 14 18.25 -0.23 -11.50
N ALA A 15 18.45 -0.90 -12.64
CA ALA A 15 17.41 -1.74 -13.24
C ALA A 15 17.07 -2.97 -12.38
N LEU A 16 18.08 -3.65 -11.82
CA LEU A 16 17.89 -4.80 -10.92
C LEU A 16 17.20 -4.41 -9.61
N PHE A 17 17.55 -3.25 -9.05
CA PHE A 17 16.91 -2.71 -7.84
C PHE A 17 15.42 -2.39 -8.08
N GLY A 18 15.07 -1.74 -9.20
CA GLY A 18 13.67 -1.42 -9.53
C GLY A 18 12.81 -2.66 -9.82
N GLN A 19 13.38 -3.67 -10.47
CA GLN A 19 12.69 -4.93 -10.73
C GLN A 19 12.42 -5.71 -9.44
N THR A 20 13.40 -5.74 -8.53
CA THR A 20 13.28 -6.45 -7.25
C THR A 20 12.24 -5.80 -6.34
N SER A 21 12.22 -4.46 -6.24
CA SER A 21 11.22 -3.75 -5.44
C SER A 21 9.80 -3.93 -6.00
N SER A 22 9.64 -3.91 -7.33
CA SER A 22 8.37 -4.13 -8.00
C SER A 22 7.80 -5.53 -7.71
N GLU A 23 8.66 -6.57 -7.69
CA GLU A 23 8.23 -7.94 -7.38
C GLU A 23 7.82 -8.09 -5.90
N GLN A 24 8.54 -7.46 -4.97
CA GLN A 24 8.16 -7.53 -3.54
C GLN A 24 6.87 -6.75 -3.26
N LEU A 25 6.69 -5.57 -3.86
CA LEU A 25 5.44 -4.82 -3.78
C LEU A 25 4.27 -5.63 -4.36
N LYS A 26 4.48 -6.28 -5.50
CA LYS A 26 3.47 -7.13 -6.12
C LYS A 26 3.08 -8.31 -5.21
N LYS A 27 4.06 -8.95 -4.55
CA LYS A 27 3.79 -10.02 -3.58
C LYS A 27 3.03 -9.51 -2.36
N LEU A 28 3.44 -8.36 -1.81
CA LEU A 28 2.73 -7.71 -0.70
C LEU A 28 1.27 -7.51 -1.08
N PHE A 29 0.99 -6.91 -2.23
CA PHE A 29 -0.37 -6.65 -2.69
C PHE A 29 -0.95 -7.79 -3.53
N LEU A 30 -0.75 -9.04 -3.12
CA LEU A 30 -1.51 -10.21 -3.60
C LEU A 30 -1.51 -10.35 -5.14
N ASN A 31 -0.34 -10.12 -5.74
CA ASN A 31 -0.07 -10.18 -7.18
C ASN A 31 -0.80 -9.15 -8.06
N LEU A 32 -1.28 -8.04 -7.48
CA LEU A 32 -1.85 -6.92 -8.24
C LEU A 32 -0.83 -6.34 -9.24
N ASP A 33 -1.34 -5.90 -10.41
CA ASP A 33 -0.54 -5.23 -11.43
C ASP A 33 -0.39 -3.74 -11.13
N LEU A 34 0.64 -3.41 -10.35
CA LEU A 34 0.92 -2.04 -9.89
C LEU A 34 1.37 -1.09 -11.01
N LYS A 35 1.62 -1.60 -12.23
CA LYS A 35 2.00 -0.81 -13.41
C LYS A 35 0.80 -0.48 -14.30
N GLY A 36 -0.30 -1.21 -14.15
CA GLY A 36 -1.53 -1.01 -14.92
C GLY A 36 -2.32 0.23 -14.51
N ASN A 37 -3.39 0.52 -15.24
CA ASN A 37 -4.40 1.49 -14.79
C ASN A 37 -5.34 0.84 -13.75
N PHE A 38 -6.20 1.67 -13.14
CA PHE A 38 -7.16 1.24 -12.12
C PHE A 38 -8.02 0.03 -12.51
N HIS A 39 -8.43 -0.12 -13.78
CA HIS A 39 -9.25 -1.25 -14.22
C HIS A 39 -8.45 -2.52 -14.49
N ASP A 40 -7.14 -2.38 -14.76
CA ASP A 40 -6.26 -3.48 -15.09
C ASP A 40 -5.49 -4.01 -13.86
N VAL A 41 -5.39 -3.22 -12.79
CA VAL A 41 -4.64 -3.54 -11.56
C VAL A 41 -5.03 -4.89 -10.94
N ILE A 42 -6.30 -5.30 -11.07
CA ILE A 42 -6.81 -6.57 -10.51
C ILE A 42 -6.53 -7.80 -11.38
N LYS A 43 -6.17 -7.63 -12.65
CA LYS A 43 -6.11 -8.74 -13.63
C LYS A 43 -5.07 -9.82 -13.32
N GLY A 44 -4.07 -9.50 -12.49
CA GLY A 44 -3.03 -10.44 -12.04
C GLY A 44 -3.30 -11.13 -10.71
N SER A 45 -4.34 -10.71 -9.97
CA SER A 45 -4.60 -11.21 -8.63
C SER A 45 -5.48 -12.45 -8.64
N PRO A 46 -5.24 -13.45 -7.76
CA PRO A 46 -6.10 -14.62 -7.63
C PRO A 46 -7.42 -14.32 -6.89
N LEU A 47 -7.62 -13.11 -6.38
CA LEU A 47 -8.78 -12.77 -5.57
C LEU A 47 -10.02 -12.45 -6.42
N ALA A 48 -11.19 -12.73 -5.85
CA ALA A 48 -12.47 -12.30 -6.41
C ALA A 48 -12.80 -10.88 -5.93
N PHE A 49 -12.55 -9.88 -6.78
CA PHE A 49 -12.85 -8.49 -6.48
C PHE A 49 -14.31 -8.12 -6.77
N GLU A 50 -14.93 -7.43 -5.83
CA GLU A 50 -16.20 -6.74 -6.01
C GLU A 50 -15.94 -5.29 -6.43
N TYR A 51 -16.68 -4.80 -7.43
CA TYR A 51 -16.60 -3.43 -7.89
C TYR A 51 -17.73 -2.58 -7.30
N GLY A 52 -17.40 -1.38 -6.82
CA GLY A 52 -18.36 -0.42 -6.30
C GLY A 52 -18.00 1.02 -6.65
N ILE A 53 -19.01 1.89 -6.65
CA ILE A 53 -18.86 3.34 -6.80
C ILE A 53 -19.47 3.99 -5.58
N SER A 54 -18.67 4.78 -4.86
CA SER A 54 -19.14 5.62 -3.77
C SER A 54 -19.25 7.05 -4.24
N ARG A 55 -20.45 7.64 -4.10
CA ARG A 55 -20.67 9.04 -4.45
C ARG A 55 -19.91 9.94 -3.48
N GLY A 56 -19.05 10.80 -4.02
CA GLY A 56 -18.26 11.73 -3.21
C GLY A 56 -19.05 12.95 -2.75
N VAL A 57 -18.35 13.85 -2.06
CA VAL A 57 -18.87 15.17 -1.67
C VAL A 57 -19.20 15.97 -2.94
N PRO A 58 -20.36 16.64 -3.02
CA PRO A 58 -20.68 17.52 -4.14
C PRO A 58 -19.72 18.71 -4.17
N LEU A 59 -19.19 18.98 -5.35
CA LEU A 59 -18.33 20.11 -5.68
C LEU A 59 -19.03 21.03 -6.67
N HIS A 60 -18.66 22.30 -6.67
CA HIS A 60 -19.17 23.29 -7.62
C HIS A 60 -18.08 23.71 -8.58
N ASP A 61 -18.39 23.76 -9.88
CA ASP A 61 -17.51 24.39 -10.85
C ASP A 61 -17.61 25.92 -10.80
N ALA A 62 -16.78 26.61 -11.59
CA ALA A 62 -16.78 28.08 -11.66
C ALA A 62 -18.12 28.68 -12.12
N ASN A 63 -19.02 27.89 -12.70
CA ASN A 63 -20.36 28.29 -13.16
C ASN A 63 -21.47 27.85 -12.18
N GLY A 64 -21.12 27.28 -11.01
CA GLY A 64 -22.07 26.80 -10.01
C GLY A 64 -22.70 25.44 -10.32
N LYS A 65 -22.22 24.70 -11.33
CA LYS A 65 -22.71 23.36 -11.63
C LYS A 65 -22.20 22.37 -10.58
N ILE A 66 -23.11 21.58 -10.02
CA ILE A 66 -22.77 20.49 -9.11
C ILE A 66 -22.16 19.34 -9.91
N PHE A 67 -20.99 18.87 -9.49
CA PHE A 67 -20.42 17.60 -9.88
C PHE A 67 -20.00 16.82 -8.64
N TYR A 68 -19.89 15.50 -8.74
CA TYR A 68 -19.52 14.64 -7.63
C TYR A 68 -18.10 14.14 -7.82
N ASN A 69 -17.29 14.16 -6.75
CA ASN A 69 -16.00 13.50 -6.75
C ASN A 69 -16.17 12.00 -6.47
N ASP A 70 -16.77 11.28 -7.41
CA ASP A 70 -17.06 9.85 -7.26
C ASP A 70 -15.76 9.06 -7.07
N LYS A 71 -15.83 8.04 -6.22
CA LYS A 71 -14.73 7.12 -5.90
C LYS A 71 -15.09 5.73 -6.42
N SER A 72 -14.37 5.27 -7.43
CA SER A 72 -14.44 3.87 -7.88
C SER A 72 -13.58 3.02 -6.95
N ASN A 73 -14.10 1.85 -6.55
CA ASN A 73 -13.39 0.92 -5.69
C ASN A 73 -13.49 -0.52 -6.20
N TYR A 74 -12.40 -1.26 -6.06
CA TYR A 74 -12.40 -2.72 -6.00
C TYR A 74 -12.15 -3.15 -4.55
N PHE A 75 -12.79 -4.23 -4.11
CA PHE A 75 -12.61 -4.79 -2.77
C PHE A 75 -12.56 -6.32 -2.82
N ALA A 76 -11.70 -6.93 -2.01
CA ALA A 76 -11.66 -8.37 -1.82
C ALA A 76 -11.21 -8.72 -0.40
N ASN A 77 -11.63 -9.90 0.07
CA ASN A 77 -11.10 -10.53 1.27
C ASN A 77 -10.03 -11.56 0.90
N PHE A 78 -9.07 -11.80 1.79
CA PHE A 78 -8.08 -12.85 1.67
C PHE A 78 -7.77 -13.50 3.02
N ALA A 79 -7.22 -14.71 2.99
CA ALA A 79 -6.81 -15.44 4.19
C ALA A 79 -5.28 -15.64 4.27
N GLU A 80 -4.57 -15.39 3.17
CA GLU A 80 -3.13 -15.60 3.05
C GLU A 80 -2.51 -14.46 2.24
N ASN A 81 -1.28 -14.09 2.59
CA ASN A 81 -0.46 -13.14 1.85
C ASN A 81 0.94 -13.76 1.60
N PRO A 82 1.44 -13.79 0.34
CA PRO A 82 2.70 -14.45 -0.01
C PRO A 82 3.94 -14.00 0.74
N ILE A 83 3.94 -12.79 1.32
CA ILE A 83 5.11 -12.23 2.04
C ILE A 83 4.97 -12.26 3.56
N ILE A 84 3.78 -12.56 4.07
CA ILE A 84 3.47 -12.63 5.50
C ILE A 84 3.58 -14.08 5.95
N GLU A 85 4.44 -14.35 6.93
CA GLU A 85 4.68 -15.71 7.44
C GLU A 85 3.76 -16.05 8.60
N SER A 86 3.47 -15.06 9.43
CA SER A 86 2.60 -15.22 10.59
C SER A 86 1.17 -15.53 10.15
N LYS A 87 0.50 -16.38 10.93
CA LYS A 87 -0.88 -16.79 10.63
C LYS A 87 -1.82 -15.58 10.63
N ILE A 88 -2.42 -15.31 9.47
CA ILE A 88 -3.43 -14.27 9.27
C ILE A 88 -4.79 -14.82 9.74
N ARG A 89 -5.58 -13.99 10.44
CA ARG A 89 -6.97 -14.31 10.80
C ARG A 89 -7.90 -14.04 9.62
N TYR A 90 -7.81 -12.83 9.08
CA TYR A 90 -8.37 -12.44 7.78
C TYR A 90 -7.63 -11.19 7.30
N GLY A 91 -7.74 -10.93 6.01
CA GLY A 91 -7.24 -9.73 5.38
C GLY A 91 -8.27 -9.14 4.43
N ILE A 92 -8.17 -7.82 4.27
CA ILE A 92 -9.01 -7.03 3.39
C ILE A 92 -8.10 -6.23 2.48
N ILE A 93 -8.36 -6.24 1.18
CA ILE A 93 -7.67 -5.37 0.23
C ILE A 93 -8.69 -4.57 -0.57
N SER A 94 -8.40 -3.30 -0.76
CA SER A 94 -9.20 -2.41 -1.59
C SER A 94 -8.32 -1.58 -2.49
N ILE A 95 -8.80 -1.31 -3.70
CA ILE A 95 -8.16 -0.40 -4.64
C ILE A 95 -9.13 0.73 -4.92
N ALA A 96 -8.66 1.97 -4.87
CA ALA A 96 -9.48 3.16 -4.95
C ALA A 96 -8.94 4.14 -5.99
N GLN A 97 -9.83 4.73 -6.79
CA GLN A 97 -9.52 5.86 -7.65
C GLN A 97 -10.62 6.91 -7.56
N GLN A 98 -10.23 8.16 -7.28
CA GLN A 98 -11.12 9.31 -7.32
C GLN A 98 -11.28 9.83 -8.76
N SER A 99 -12.41 10.47 -9.05
CA SER A 99 -12.70 10.98 -10.40
C SER A 99 -11.64 11.96 -10.92
N GLN A 100 -11.05 12.77 -10.04
CA GLN A 100 -9.97 13.70 -10.39
C GLN A 100 -8.62 13.03 -10.70
N GLU A 101 -8.43 11.77 -10.28
CA GLU A 101 -7.19 11.00 -10.45
C GLU A 101 -7.17 10.20 -11.76
N ILE A 102 -8.31 10.10 -12.45
CA ILE A 102 -8.45 9.34 -13.70
C ILE A 102 -7.47 9.83 -14.76
N GLN A 103 -7.31 11.16 -14.90
CA GLN A 103 -6.45 11.74 -15.94
C GLN A 103 -4.97 11.52 -15.68
N SER A 104 -4.55 11.48 -14.42
CA SER A 104 -3.17 11.18 -14.03
C SER A 104 -2.91 9.68 -13.90
N GLY A 105 -3.94 8.84 -13.98
CA GLY A 105 -3.82 7.39 -13.80
C GLY A 105 -3.48 6.97 -12.38
N HIS A 106 -3.67 7.86 -11.40
CA HIS A 106 -3.36 7.56 -10.00
C HIS A 106 -4.47 6.70 -9.39
N PHE A 107 -4.07 5.83 -8.48
CA PHE A 107 -4.93 5.04 -7.61
C PHE A 107 -4.18 4.74 -6.31
N SER A 108 -4.93 4.28 -5.33
CA SER A 108 -4.37 3.80 -4.07
C SER A 108 -4.81 2.38 -3.79
N ILE A 109 -3.96 1.61 -3.15
CA ILE A 109 -4.27 0.29 -2.62
C ILE A 109 -4.19 0.39 -1.12
N HIS A 110 -5.24 -0.07 -0.45
CA HIS A 110 -5.32 -0.16 1.00
C HIS A 110 -5.54 -1.61 1.38
N GLU A 111 -4.55 -2.19 2.05
CA GLU A 111 -4.58 -3.55 2.58
C GLU A 111 -4.58 -3.50 4.11
N THR A 112 -5.40 -4.34 4.74
CA THR A 112 -5.45 -4.50 6.20
C THR A 112 -5.38 -5.97 6.54
N VAL A 113 -4.41 -6.36 7.36
CA VAL A 113 -4.16 -7.74 7.78
C VAL A 113 -4.39 -7.83 9.28
N CYS A 114 -5.26 -8.74 9.70
CA CYS A 114 -5.62 -8.93 11.09
C CYS A 114 -4.96 -10.17 11.67
N PHE A 115 -4.36 -10.01 12.85
CA PHE A 115 -3.66 -11.05 13.61
C PHE A 115 -4.33 -11.30 14.95
N SER A 116 -4.18 -12.52 15.46
CA SER A 116 -4.67 -12.91 16.79
C SER A 116 -3.71 -12.57 17.94
N SER A 117 -2.50 -12.09 17.63
CA SER A 117 -1.48 -11.80 18.64
C SER A 117 -0.64 -10.59 18.26
N GLU A 118 -0.28 -9.81 19.28
CA GLU A 118 0.68 -8.70 19.19
C GLU A 118 2.01 -9.12 18.56
N ASP A 119 2.62 -10.18 19.09
CA ASP A 119 3.93 -10.64 18.66
C ASP A 119 3.98 -10.95 17.16
N ALA A 120 2.92 -11.57 16.63
CA ALA A 120 2.79 -11.85 15.19
C ALA A 120 2.73 -10.55 14.38
N MET A 121 1.89 -9.60 14.76
CA MET A 121 1.76 -8.31 14.09
C MET A 121 3.09 -7.54 14.12
N MET A 122 3.72 -7.44 15.29
CA MET A 122 4.99 -6.72 15.47
C MET A 122 6.13 -7.38 14.71
N LYS A 123 6.21 -8.72 14.72
CA LYS A 123 7.20 -9.48 13.92
C LYS A 123 7.06 -9.12 12.43
N GLU A 124 5.85 -9.17 11.88
CA GLU A 124 5.63 -8.89 10.46
C GLU A 124 5.84 -7.41 10.13
N TYR A 125 5.45 -6.50 11.03
CA TYR A 125 5.72 -5.07 10.88
C TYR A 125 7.22 -4.80 10.69
N TYR A 126 8.06 -5.20 11.65
CA TYR A 126 9.51 -4.95 11.57
C TYR A 126 10.18 -5.67 10.41
N LYS A 127 9.71 -6.88 10.08
CA LYS A 127 10.21 -7.62 8.92
C LYS A 127 9.93 -6.87 7.61
N LEU A 128 8.70 -6.40 7.42
CA LEU A 128 8.26 -5.77 6.18
C LEU A 128 8.79 -4.35 6.05
N THR A 129 8.81 -3.56 7.12
CA THR A 129 9.47 -2.25 7.10
C THR A 129 10.94 -2.39 6.75
N GLY A 130 11.69 -3.26 7.45
CA GLY A 130 13.10 -3.52 7.14
C GLY A 130 13.33 -3.95 5.70
N LEU A 131 12.49 -4.82 5.15
CA LEU A 131 12.56 -5.24 3.75
C LEU A 131 12.35 -4.07 2.77
N PHE A 132 11.32 -3.25 2.98
CA PHE A 132 10.97 -2.19 2.03
C PHE A 132 11.85 -0.94 2.17
N GLU A 133 12.45 -0.72 3.34
CA GLU A 133 13.46 0.33 3.54
C GLU A 133 14.69 0.14 2.63
N GLU A 134 15.06 -1.10 2.29
CA GLU A 134 16.17 -1.39 1.36
C GLU A 134 15.92 -0.84 -0.05
N PHE A 135 14.65 -0.65 -0.43
CA PHE A 135 14.26 -0.10 -1.74
C PHE A 135 13.98 1.41 -1.69
N ALA A 136 14.06 2.02 -0.51
CA ALA A 136 13.66 3.39 -0.28
C ALA A 136 14.73 4.38 -0.73
N TYR A 137 14.30 5.50 -1.31
CA TYR A 137 15.17 6.68 -1.41
C TYR A 137 14.90 7.69 -0.27
N ARG A 138 13.80 7.51 0.46
CA ARG A 138 13.46 8.26 1.67
C ARG A 138 12.53 7.42 2.55
N VAL A 139 12.78 7.48 3.86
CA VAL A 139 11.95 6.85 4.89
C VAL A 139 11.60 7.90 5.94
N LYS A 140 10.38 7.85 6.45
CA LYS A 140 9.92 8.69 7.56
C LYS A 140 9.02 7.85 8.47
N THR A 141 9.39 7.75 9.75
CA THR A 141 8.57 7.09 10.76
C THR A 141 7.89 8.14 11.63
N SER A 142 6.61 7.90 11.94
CA SER A 142 5.83 8.70 12.88
C SER A 142 5.13 7.79 13.89
N MET A 143 4.97 8.28 15.12
CA MET A 143 4.43 7.51 16.22
C MET A 143 3.43 8.36 16.99
N ILE A 144 2.28 7.77 17.32
CA ILE A 144 1.27 8.35 18.18
C ILE A 144 1.25 7.54 19.46
N LEU A 145 1.46 8.21 20.58
CA LEU A 145 1.42 7.61 21.92
C LEU A 145 0.02 7.77 22.53
N LYS A 146 -0.32 6.87 23.45
CA LYS A 146 -1.43 6.99 24.39
C LYS A 146 -1.06 7.96 25.51
N GLU A 147 -2.03 8.31 26.35
CA GLU A 147 -1.80 9.18 27.54
C GLU A 147 -0.83 8.57 28.55
N ASN A 148 -0.65 7.25 28.55
CA ASN A 148 0.28 6.52 29.41
C ASN A 148 1.63 6.22 28.73
N ASP A 149 1.97 6.94 27.66
CA ASP A 149 3.18 6.78 26.85
C ASP A 149 3.31 5.44 26.08
N ASP A 150 2.33 4.55 26.15
CA ASP A 150 2.29 3.35 25.29
C ASP A 150 2.05 3.73 23.83
N ILE A 151 2.60 2.96 22.89
CA ILE A 151 2.37 3.19 21.46
C ILE A 151 0.91 2.89 21.12
N LYS A 152 0.22 3.85 20.49
CA LYS A 152 -1.11 3.66 19.91
C LYS A 152 -1.02 3.24 18.45
N LEU A 153 -0.12 3.90 17.71
CA LEU A 153 0.08 3.75 16.27
C LEU A 153 1.52 4.10 15.94
N GLU A 154 2.13 3.30 15.09
CA GLU A 154 3.37 3.64 14.39
C GLU A 154 3.10 3.54 12.89
N ASP A 155 3.58 4.52 12.13
CA ASP A 155 3.45 4.59 10.67
C ASP A 155 4.81 4.90 10.06
N THR A 156 5.27 4.01 9.18
CA THR A 156 6.48 4.16 8.38
C THR A 156 6.10 4.46 6.94
N GLU A 157 6.35 5.69 6.52
CA GLU A 157 6.25 6.16 5.13
C GLU A 157 7.55 5.86 4.38
N ILE A 158 7.45 5.08 3.30
CA ILE A 158 8.56 4.62 2.46
C ILE A 158 8.33 5.14 1.04
N LEU A 159 9.23 5.99 0.55
CA LEU A 159 9.18 6.48 -0.81
C LEU A 159 10.12 5.62 -1.69
N ILE A 160 9.53 4.97 -2.69
CA ILE A 160 10.19 3.96 -3.52
C ILE A 160 10.23 4.47 -4.97
N LYS A 161 11.36 4.27 -5.66
CA LYS A 161 11.41 4.41 -7.12
C LYS A 161 10.92 3.12 -7.76
N THR A 162 9.88 3.22 -8.56
CA THR A 162 9.38 2.10 -9.36
C THR A 162 9.86 2.24 -10.80
N GLU A 163 9.62 1.23 -11.63
CA GLU A 163 9.89 1.32 -13.07
C GLU A 163 9.01 2.39 -13.77
N THR A 164 7.83 2.68 -13.22
CA THR A 164 6.83 3.58 -13.80
C THR A 164 6.88 5.00 -13.23
N GLY A 165 7.57 5.23 -12.11
CA GLY A 165 7.63 6.54 -11.47
C GLY A 165 8.05 6.48 -10.01
N LYS A 166 7.32 7.22 -9.17
CA LYS A 166 7.50 7.21 -7.72
C LYS A 166 6.26 6.61 -7.09
N ALA A 167 6.48 5.84 -6.05
CA ALA A 167 5.39 5.35 -5.22
C ALA A 167 5.66 5.66 -3.76
N THR A 168 4.59 5.81 -3.01
CA THR A 168 4.63 5.85 -1.55
C THR A 168 4.00 4.58 -1.02
N LEU A 169 4.68 3.92 -0.08
CA LEU A 169 4.17 2.82 0.72
C LEU A 169 4.14 3.26 2.19
N HIS A 170 2.97 3.28 2.80
CA HIS A 170 2.83 3.36 4.25
C HIS A 170 2.68 1.95 4.81
N ILE A 171 3.38 1.68 5.90
CA ILE A 171 3.20 0.49 6.72
C ILE A 171 2.93 0.97 8.13
N SER A 172 1.74 0.68 8.65
CA SER A 172 1.36 1.06 10.00
C SER A 172 0.75 -0.10 10.77
N TYR A 173 0.87 -0.07 12.09
CA TYR A 173 0.17 -1.03 12.94
C TYR A 173 -0.73 -0.34 13.97
N HIS A 174 -1.76 -1.06 14.38
CA HIS A 174 -2.75 -0.59 15.33
C HIS A 174 -3.07 -1.68 16.36
N PHE A 175 -3.10 -1.27 17.63
CA PHE A 175 -3.58 -2.11 18.71
C PHE A 175 -5.10 -2.07 18.81
N PRO A 176 -5.73 -3.12 19.35
CA PRO A 176 -7.15 -3.09 19.73
C PRO A 176 -7.43 -1.89 20.65
N ASP A 177 -8.42 -1.06 20.32
CA ASP A 177 -8.77 0.14 21.08
C ASP A 177 -10.09 0.01 21.88
N GLY A 178 -10.66 -1.19 21.94
CA GLY A 178 -11.77 -1.54 22.84
C GLY A 178 -13.13 -0.95 22.46
N TRP A 179 -13.25 -0.22 21.35
CA TRP A 179 -14.53 0.27 20.82
C TRP A 179 -15.06 -0.72 19.78
N GLN A 180 -16.16 -1.39 20.14
CA GLN A 180 -17.05 -2.27 19.34
C GLN A 180 -16.44 -2.94 18.08
N GLU A 181 -16.24 -4.27 18.19
CA GLU A 181 -16.07 -5.27 17.12
C GLU A 181 -14.67 -5.50 16.50
N ARG A 182 -13.62 -4.76 16.87
CA ARG A 182 -12.25 -5.05 16.37
C ARG A 182 -11.24 -5.25 17.51
N GLU A 183 -11.36 -6.38 18.21
CA GLU A 183 -10.36 -6.88 19.17
C GLU A 183 -9.14 -7.48 18.45
N GLU A 184 -8.54 -6.76 17.50
CA GLU A 184 -7.54 -7.36 16.61
C GLU A 184 -6.33 -6.47 16.40
N TYR A 185 -5.17 -7.13 16.38
CA TYR A 185 -3.90 -6.54 16.04
C TYR A 185 -3.83 -6.39 14.53
N GLN A 186 -3.72 -5.16 14.04
CA GLN A 186 -3.83 -4.85 12.61
C GLN A 186 -2.52 -4.31 12.06
N LEU A 187 -2.15 -4.83 10.90
CA LEU A 187 -1.12 -4.26 10.04
C LEU A 187 -1.81 -3.68 8.80
N VAL A 188 -1.54 -2.42 8.50
CA VAL A 188 -2.16 -1.66 7.41
C VAL A 188 -1.08 -1.25 6.43
N PHE A 189 -1.35 -1.47 5.14
CA PHE A 189 -0.48 -1.08 4.05
C PHE A 189 -1.23 -0.14 3.12
N ILE A 190 -0.63 1.00 2.81
CA ILE A 190 -1.19 1.97 1.86
C ILE A 190 -0.18 2.24 0.76
N TYR A 191 -0.50 1.83 -0.46
CA TYR A 191 0.29 2.13 -1.64
C TYR A 191 -0.40 3.22 -2.46
N SER A 192 0.36 4.18 -2.97
CA SER A 192 -0.11 5.20 -3.92
C SER A 192 0.90 5.37 -5.05
N ASN A 193 0.42 5.31 -6.30
CA ASN A 193 1.25 5.61 -7.48
C ASN A 193 1.08 7.08 -7.88
N TYR A 194 2.20 7.81 -7.97
CA TYR A 194 2.27 9.23 -8.33
C TYR A 194 3.18 9.49 -9.53
#